data_AF-A0A1T5KGG4-F1
#
_entry.id   AF-A0A1T5KGG4-F1
#
_cell.length_a   1.000
_cell.length_b   1.000
_cell.length_c   1.000
_cell.angle_alpha   90.00
_cell.angle_beta   90.00
_cell.angle_gamma   90.00
#
_symmetry.space_group_name_H-M   'P 1'
#
loop_
_entity.id
_entity.type
_entity.pdbx_description
1 polymer ?
#
loop_
_entity_poly.entity_id
_entity_poly.type
_entity_poly.pdbx_seq_one_letter_code
_entity_poly.pdbx_strand_id
1 'polypeptide(L)'
;MKSFLHCIALLILSFSNGLAQDIVDSKQREIVITNVNVVPMDSERILEKQTVIIKDGKISAIGTKLKYTKAALVIDAKGKYLIPGLAEMHAHVPPIDDIEPMKEVLMLFAANGITTIRGMLGHPKHLELRSKIQQGEILGPHLYTTGPSFNGMSVTSPEAGAEMVRKQKAAGYDYLKLHPGLTREKFDAIAAAAHKEGIPFVGHVSFGVGVWRAIDAGYSSIDHLDGFIEGLIPEIKTMNEQQTGLFGMFGADKIDTTLIPKLMAGLKEKNIWVVPTQSLAERWFAADFTPEVFLADPDILYMKPETVNQWIESKKNLMKNPEYNAATIENFVKLRRKLIYQCQQNGVKILLGCDAPQVFNVPGFSTHNELQYLVKSGLTPYEALRTGTVHVAAYLNKPNAGIIQQGAVADVVLITGNPLKDISQTKNVEGVVLAGKWLSKEYISAALKKLEKTK
;
A
#
# COMPACT_ATOMS: atom_id res chain seq x y z
N MET A 1 55.29 -23.73 57.61
CA MET A 1 54.01 -24.09 56.95
C MET A 1 53.53 -22.88 56.17
N LYS A 2 53.64 -22.89 54.84
CA LYS A 2 53.21 -21.78 53.95
C LYS A 2 51.83 -22.13 53.41
N SER A 3 50.83 -21.28 53.62
CA SER A 3 49.47 -21.47 53.12
C SER A 3 49.36 -21.09 51.64
N PHE A 4 48.66 -21.94 50.89
CA PHE A 4 48.27 -21.77 49.50
C PHE A 4 47.10 -20.79 49.40
N LEU A 5 47.21 -19.76 48.57
CA LEU A 5 46.06 -18.96 48.12
C LEU A 5 45.86 -19.24 46.63
N HIS A 6 44.74 -19.88 46.29
CA HIS A 6 44.31 -20.14 44.92
C HIS A 6 43.68 -18.87 44.32
N CYS A 7 44.30 -18.31 43.28
CA CYS A 7 43.66 -17.30 42.42
C CYS A 7 42.77 -18.02 41.40
N ILE A 8 41.45 -17.87 41.55
CA ILE A 8 40.47 -18.26 40.54
C ILE A 8 40.42 -17.16 39.47
N ALA A 9 40.85 -17.48 38.26
CA ALA A 9 40.66 -16.62 37.09
C ALA A 9 39.21 -16.75 36.58
N LEU A 10 38.40 -15.71 36.77
CA LEU A 10 37.09 -15.59 36.13
C LEU A 10 37.29 -15.31 34.65
N LEU A 11 36.93 -16.27 33.79
CA LEU A 11 36.73 -16.05 32.36
C LEU A 11 35.45 -15.21 32.19
N ILE A 12 35.60 -13.93 31.87
CA ILE A 12 34.48 -13.09 31.43
C ILE A 12 34.23 -13.42 29.96
N LEU A 13 33.23 -14.26 29.70
CA LEU A 13 32.65 -14.45 28.37
C LEU A 13 31.89 -13.16 28.00
N SER A 14 32.54 -12.30 27.22
CA SER A 14 31.90 -11.16 26.58
C SER A 14 30.93 -11.67 25.52
N PHE A 15 29.64 -11.71 25.84
CA PHE A 15 28.58 -11.80 24.84
C PHE A 15 28.65 -10.53 23.99
N SER A 16 29.13 -10.65 22.75
CA SER A 16 28.94 -9.64 21.73
C SER A 16 27.44 -9.56 21.42
N ASN A 17 26.76 -8.60 22.04
CA ASN A 17 25.52 -8.08 21.48
C ASN A 17 25.87 -7.63 20.06
N GLY A 18 25.45 -8.41 19.06
CA GLY A 18 25.61 -8.06 17.66
C GLY A 18 24.95 -6.71 17.44
N LEU A 19 25.77 -5.66 17.33
CA LEU A 19 25.29 -4.35 16.92
C LEU A 19 24.62 -4.55 15.57
N ALA A 20 23.34 -4.17 15.47
CA ALA A 20 22.64 -4.18 14.19
C ALA A 20 23.49 -3.43 13.18
N GLN A 21 23.60 -3.94 11.96
CA GLN A 21 24.37 -3.27 10.93
C GLN A 21 23.80 -1.87 10.72
N ASP A 22 24.65 -0.84 10.83
CA ASP A 22 24.25 0.54 10.56
C ASP A 22 23.76 0.71 9.12
N ILE A 23 22.86 1.66 8.92
CA ILE A 23 22.37 2.02 7.58
C ILE A 23 23.54 2.48 6.72
N VAL A 24 23.66 1.92 5.52
CA VAL A 24 24.65 2.35 4.52
C VAL A 24 23.97 3.16 3.43
N ASP A 25 24.47 4.38 3.17
CA ASP A 25 23.98 5.26 2.11
C ASP A 25 24.82 5.08 0.83
N SER A 26 24.14 4.78 -0.28
CA SER A 26 24.73 4.63 -1.61
C SER A 26 25.43 5.87 -2.16
N LYS A 27 25.21 7.05 -1.56
CA LYS A 27 25.97 8.28 -1.85
C LYS A 27 27.38 8.27 -1.25
N GLN A 28 27.57 7.50 -0.18
CA GLN A 28 28.85 7.41 0.52
C GLN A 28 29.67 6.22 0.05
N ARG A 29 29.00 5.10 -0.28
CA ARG A 29 29.62 3.82 -0.59
C ARG A 29 28.69 3.00 -1.49
N GLU A 30 29.24 2.38 -2.54
CA GLU A 30 28.46 1.48 -3.40
C GLU A 30 27.81 0.35 -2.59
N ILE A 31 26.55 0.05 -2.88
CA ILE A 31 25.85 -1.13 -2.36
C ILE A 31 25.80 -2.16 -3.50
N VAL A 32 26.31 -3.36 -3.27
CA VAL A 32 26.46 -4.40 -4.28
C VAL A 32 25.75 -5.67 -3.80
N ILE A 33 24.75 -6.10 -4.55
CA ILE A 33 23.99 -7.33 -4.28
C ILE A 33 24.44 -8.38 -5.29
N THR A 34 25.16 -9.41 -4.86
CA THR A 34 25.74 -10.45 -5.74
C THR A 34 24.93 -11.75 -5.71
N ASN A 35 25.03 -12.57 -6.76
CA ASN A 35 24.40 -13.89 -6.87
C ASN A 35 22.87 -13.89 -6.73
N VAL A 36 22.20 -12.77 -7.00
CA VAL A 36 20.76 -12.61 -6.80
C VAL A 36 19.96 -12.97 -8.05
N ASN A 37 18.75 -13.48 -7.85
CA ASN A 37 17.78 -13.63 -8.94
C ASN A 37 16.95 -12.35 -9.04
N VAL A 38 17.01 -11.63 -10.15
CA VAL A 38 16.28 -10.36 -10.31
C VAL A 38 14.96 -10.61 -11.00
N VAL A 39 13.88 -10.08 -10.44
CA VAL A 39 12.59 -9.90 -11.12
C VAL A 39 12.54 -8.45 -11.64
N PRO A 40 12.94 -8.19 -12.89
CA PRO A 40 13.16 -6.82 -13.38
C PRO A 40 11.88 -5.99 -13.47
N MET A 41 10.73 -6.63 -13.65
CA MET A 41 9.43 -6.01 -13.96
C MET A 41 9.33 -5.33 -15.34
N ASP A 42 10.24 -5.63 -16.26
CA ASP A 42 10.14 -5.24 -17.68
C ASP A 42 9.27 -6.22 -18.51
N SER A 43 9.30 -7.49 -18.12
CA SER A 43 8.57 -8.61 -18.67
C SER A 43 8.46 -9.70 -17.60
N GLU A 44 7.61 -10.70 -17.82
CA GLU A 44 7.47 -11.84 -16.91
C GLU A 44 8.68 -12.78 -17.05
N ARG A 45 9.77 -12.44 -16.36
CA ARG A 45 11.03 -13.21 -16.39
C ARG A 45 11.82 -13.07 -15.09
N ILE A 46 12.82 -13.94 -14.95
CA ILE A 46 13.84 -13.88 -13.90
C ILE A 46 15.21 -13.80 -14.55
N LEU A 47 16.05 -12.87 -14.12
CA LEU A 47 17.47 -12.83 -14.46
C LEU A 47 18.24 -13.50 -13.33
N GLU A 48 18.77 -14.69 -13.58
CA GLU A 48 19.45 -15.47 -12.54
C GLU A 48 20.89 -15.01 -12.29
N LYS A 49 21.36 -15.17 -11.05
CA LYS A 49 22.77 -15.02 -10.65
C LYS A 49 23.39 -13.67 -11.06
N GLN A 50 22.61 -12.61 -10.94
CA GLN A 50 23.05 -11.26 -11.25
C GLN A 50 23.84 -10.66 -10.09
N THR A 51 24.69 -9.71 -10.44
CA THR A 51 25.20 -8.67 -9.55
C THR A 51 24.49 -7.37 -9.89
N VAL A 52 23.97 -6.67 -8.87
CA VAL A 52 23.33 -5.35 -8.99
C VAL A 52 24.16 -4.35 -8.19
N ILE A 53 24.62 -3.28 -8.84
CA ILE A 53 25.41 -2.22 -8.21
C ILE A 53 24.55 -0.97 -8.07
N ILE A 54 24.38 -0.50 -6.85
CA ILE A 54 23.62 0.70 -6.51
C ILE A 54 24.59 1.80 -6.06
N LYS A 55 24.43 2.97 -6.65
CA LYS A 55 25.24 4.16 -6.38
C LYS A 55 24.38 5.41 -6.54
N ASP A 56 24.53 6.36 -5.63
CA ASP A 56 23.80 7.64 -5.66
C ASP A 56 22.27 7.47 -5.81
N GLY A 57 21.70 6.48 -5.13
CA GLY A 57 20.27 6.17 -5.17
C GLY A 57 19.77 5.55 -6.48
N LYS A 58 20.67 5.13 -7.39
CA LYS A 58 20.32 4.54 -8.68
C LYS A 58 20.98 3.19 -8.90
N ILE A 59 20.34 2.35 -9.70
CA ILE A 59 20.94 1.11 -10.20
C ILE A 59 21.95 1.50 -11.28
N SER A 60 23.24 1.45 -10.94
CA SER A 60 24.33 1.84 -11.84
C SER A 60 24.69 0.75 -12.86
N ALA A 61 24.54 -0.53 -12.49
CA ALA A 61 24.80 -1.66 -13.37
C ALA A 61 24.10 -2.95 -12.88
N ILE A 62 23.74 -3.82 -13.83
CA ILE A 62 23.24 -5.18 -13.60
C ILE A 62 23.97 -6.14 -14.54
N GLY A 63 24.45 -7.28 -14.04
CA GLY A 63 25.12 -8.28 -14.86
C GLY A 63 25.82 -9.37 -14.05
N THR A 64 26.31 -10.42 -14.72
CA THR A 64 26.90 -11.61 -14.04
C THR A 64 28.41 -11.49 -13.74
N LYS A 65 29.10 -10.50 -14.30
CA LYS A 65 30.56 -10.31 -14.17
C LYS A 65 30.94 -8.85 -13.96
N LEU A 66 30.23 -8.18 -13.06
CA LEU A 66 30.49 -6.77 -12.76
C LEU A 66 31.68 -6.60 -11.81
N LYS A 67 32.46 -5.55 -12.04
CA LYS A 67 33.49 -5.07 -11.10
C LYS A 67 32.88 -3.95 -10.26
N TYR A 68 33.24 -3.91 -8.98
CA TYR A 68 32.82 -2.89 -8.03
C TYR A 68 34.01 -2.50 -7.15
N THR A 69 33.88 -1.37 -6.46
CA THR A 69 34.96 -0.84 -5.63
C THR A 69 35.29 -1.77 -4.45
N LYS A 70 36.57 -1.82 -4.03
CA LYS A 70 36.97 -2.57 -2.83
C LYS A 70 36.27 -2.08 -1.56
N ALA A 71 35.90 -0.81 -1.56
CA ALA A 71 35.17 -0.18 -0.49
C ALA A 71 33.66 -0.43 -0.59
N ALA A 72 33.11 -1.19 -1.53
CA ALA A 72 31.66 -1.42 -1.66
C ALA A 72 31.10 -2.29 -0.53
N LEU A 73 29.86 -2.04 -0.10
CA LEU A 73 29.12 -2.96 0.77
C LEU A 73 28.66 -4.12 -0.12
N VAL A 74 29.12 -5.34 0.17
CA VAL A 74 28.79 -6.52 -0.63
C VAL A 74 27.84 -7.41 0.14
N ILE A 75 26.70 -7.71 -0.48
CA ILE A 75 25.64 -8.56 0.07
C ILE A 75 25.56 -9.80 -0.83
N ASP A 76 25.94 -10.96 -0.31
CA ASP A 76 25.73 -12.23 -1.01
C ASP A 76 24.28 -12.66 -0.89
N ALA A 77 23.57 -12.64 -2.01
CA ALA A 77 22.14 -12.91 -2.12
C ALA A 77 21.86 -14.23 -2.86
N LYS A 78 22.81 -15.18 -2.82
CA LYS A 78 22.64 -16.51 -3.39
C LYS A 78 21.31 -17.15 -2.97
N GLY A 79 20.50 -17.53 -3.97
CA GLY A 79 19.20 -18.18 -3.76
C GLY A 79 18.06 -17.22 -3.37
N LYS A 80 18.36 -15.93 -3.16
CA LYS A 80 17.38 -14.88 -2.87
C LYS A 80 16.92 -14.20 -4.16
N TYR A 81 15.86 -13.40 -4.06
CA TYR A 81 15.26 -12.68 -5.17
C TYR A 81 15.26 -11.17 -4.90
N LEU A 82 15.55 -10.37 -5.92
CA LEU A 82 15.46 -8.92 -5.88
C LEU A 82 14.25 -8.47 -6.69
N ILE A 83 13.33 -7.75 -6.04
CA ILE A 83 12.15 -7.15 -6.67
C ILE A 83 12.21 -5.62 -6.52
N PRO A 84 11.54 -4.84 -7.39
CA PRO A 84 11.37 -3.42 -7.12
C PRO A 84 10.63 -3.21 -5.80
N GLY A 85 10.89 -2.08 -5.14
CA GLY A 85 10.13 -1.62 -3.98
C GLY A 85 8.64 -1.60 -4.27
N LEU A 86 7.84 -2.14 -3.35
CA LEU A 86 6.39 -2.13 -3.47
C LEU A 86 5.85 -0.74 -3.12
N ALA A 87 4.67 -0.44 -3.61
CA ALA A 87 3.92 0.76 -3.25
C ALA A 87 2.57 0.41 -2.62
N GLU A 88 2.15 1.25 -1.67
CA GLU A 88 0.82 1.20 -1.04
C GLU A 88 0.05 2.48 -1.40
N MET A 89 -0.90 2.36 -2.33
CA MET A 89 -1.63 3.51 -2.87
C MET A 89 -2.89 3.86 -2.07
N HIS A 90 -3.11 3.20 -0.93
CA HIS A 90 -4.15 3.52 0.05
C HIS A 90 -3.62 3.43 1.49
N ALA A 91 -2.68 4.29 1.84
CA ALA A 91 -2.15 4.33 3.21
C ALA A 91 -2.90 5.34 4.08
N HIS A 92 -3.10 5.00 5.35
CA HIS A 92 -3.60 5.90 6.39
C HIS A 92 -2.45 6.34 7.31
N VAL A 93 -1.72 7.37 6.90
CA VAL A 93 -0.79 8.05 7.83
C VAL A 93 -1.63 8.84 8.85
N PRO A 94 -1.39 8.70 10.17
CA PRO A 94 -2.18 9.36 11.20
C PRO A 94 -2.37 10.86 10.92
N PRO A 95 -3.61 11.38 10.83
CA PRO A 95 -3.87 12.78 10.48
C PRO A 95 -3.88 13.67 11.74
N ILE A 96 -2.75 13.69 12.46
CA ILE A 96 -2.61 14.39 13.74
C ILE A 96 -1.43 15.38 13.69
N ASP A 97 -1.25 16.19 14.73
CA ASP A 97 -0.12 17.13 14.79
C ASP A 97 1.21 16.47 15.16
N ASP A 98 1.16 15.37 15.92
CA ASP A 98 2.34 14.64 16.37
C ASP A 98 2.92 13.76 15.26
N ILE A 99 4.21 13.96 14.97
CA ILE A 99 4.94 13.26 13.91
C ILE A 99 5.42 11.87 14.33
N GLU A 100 5.56 11.59 15.64
CA GLU A 100 6.14 10.32 16.10
C GLU A 100 5.27 9.11 15.71
N PRO A 101 3.94 9.10 15.91
CA PRO A 101 3.08 8.02 15.41
C PRO A 101 3.12 7.86 13.90
N MET A 102 3.36 8.95 13.15
CA MET A 102 3.54 8.87 11.70
C MET A 102 4.84 8.14 11.35
N LYS A 103 5.95 8.45 12.03
CA LYS A 103 7.24 7.77 11.83
C LYS A 103 7.15 6.28 12.12
N GLU A 104 6.41 5.88 13.16
CA GLU A 104 6.15 4.46 13.44
C GLU A 104 5.47 3.78 12.25
N VAL A 105 4.39 4.37 11.72
CA VAL A 105 3.67 3.84 10.56
C VAL A 105 4.54 3.78 9.31
N LEU A 106 5.35 4.81 9.03
CA LEU A 106 6.30 4.82 7.91
C LEU A 106 7.34 3.71 8.04
N MET A 107 7.84 3.48 9.26
CA MET A 107 8.81 2.41 9.50
C MET A 107 8.19 1.03 9.32
N LEU A 108 6.94 0.81 9.71
CA LEU A 108 6.22 -0.45 9.43
C LEU A 108 6.10 -0.72 7.92
N PHE A 109 5.78 0.30 7.12
CA PHE A 109 5.79 0.18 5.66
C PHE A 109 7.19 -0.14 5.11
N ALA A 110 8.21 0.64 5.52
CA ALA A 110 9.57 0.46 5.03
C ALA A 110 10.16 -0.91 5.41
N ALA A 111 9.91 -1.39 6.63
CA ALA A 111 10.34 -2.70 7.12
C ALA A 111 9.78 -3.86 6.28
N ASN A 112 8.61 -3.69 5.68
CA ASN A 112 7.95 -4.66 4.81
C ASN A 112 8.28 -4.44 3.32
N GLY A 113 9.25 -3.59 2.97
CA GLY A 113 9.64 -3.37 1.57
C GLY A 113 8.67 -2.48 0.78
N ILE A 114 7.77 -1.76 1.46
CA ILE A 114 6.96 -0.71 0.85
C ILE A 114 7.80 0.57 0.84
N THR A 115 8.14 1.05 -0.36
CA THR A 115 9.04 2.18 -0.58
C THR A 115 8.34 3.43 -1.08
N THR A 116 7.08 3.32 -1.48
CA THR A 116 6.23 4.44 -1.87
C THR A 116 4.86 4.28 -1.24
N ILE A 117 4.29 5.36 -0.72
CA ILE A 117 2.91 5.36 -0.21
C ILE A 117 2.12 6.56 -0.72
N ARG A 118 0.81 6.37 -0.92
CA ARG A 118 -0.15 7.46 -1.10
C ARG A 118 -1.04 7.56 0.14
N GLY A 119 -0.88 8.63 0.90
CA GLY A 119 -1.74 8.97 2.04
C GLY A 119 -3.14 9.37 1.59
N MET A 120 -4.17 8.66 2.07
CA MET A 120 -5.56 8.83 1.62
C MET A 120 -6.48 9.56 2.60
N LEU A 121 -5.90 10.19 3.62
CA LEU A 121 -6.59 11.10 4.53
C LEU A 121 -5.64 12.21 4.98
N GLY A 122 -5.51 13.25 4.14
CA GLY A 122 -4.51 14.29 4.31
C GLY A 122 -4.68 15.16 5.56
N HIS A 123 -3.54 15.54 6.14
CA HIS A 123 -3.40 16.54 7.19
C HIS A 123 -2.28 17.53 6.83
N PRO A 124 -2.30 18.81 7.25
CA PRO A 124 -1.22 19.76 6.94
C PRO A 124 0.18 19.25 7.33
N LYS A 125 0.30 18.54 8.46
CA LYS A 125 1.56 17.92 8.89
C LYS A 125 2.09 16.84 7.96
N HIS A 126 1.27 16.26 7.10
CA HIS A 126 1.76 15.32 6.08
C HIS A 126 2.62 16.00 5.02
N LEU A 127 2.40 17.30 4.75
CA LEU A 127 3.23 18.08 3.82
C LEU A 127 4.63 18.33 4.43
N GLU A 128 4.67 18.67 5.73
CA GLU A 128 5.91 18.78 6.49
C GLU A 128 6.65 17.43 6.53
N LEU A 129 5.95 16.36 6.88
CA LEU A 129 6.48 14.99 6.89
C LEU A 129 7.07 14.61 5.53
N ARG A 130 6.34 14.86 4.43
CA ARG A 130 6.81 14.63 3.06
C ARG A 130 8.11 15.37 2.78
N SER A 131 8.21 16.65 3.17
CA SER A 131 9.44 17.45 3.02
C SER A 131 10.62 16.83 3.78
N LYS A 132 10.40 16.42 5.03
CA LYS A 132 11.43 15.79 5.88
C LYS A 132 11.91 14.45 5.33
N ILE A 133 11.01 13.66 4.76
CA ILE A 133 11.37 12.41 4.06
C ILE A 133 12.22 12.73 2.83
N GLN A 134 11.80 13.67 1.99
CA GLN A 134 12.54 14.06 0.77
C GLN A 134 13.94 14.59 1.06
N GLN A 135 14.11 15.31 2.17
CA GLN A 135 15.39 15.83 2.64
C GLN A 135 16.24 14.75 3.34
N GLY A 136 15.67 13.59 3.62
CA GLY A 136 16.34 12.47 4.29
C GLY A 136 16.47 12.62 5.81
N GLU A 137 15.80 13.61 6.41
CA GLU A 137 15.73 13.82 7.87
C GLU A 137 14.91 12.72 8.56
N ILE A 138 13.87 12.23 7.88
CA ILE A 138 13.04 11.10 8.33
C ILE A 138 13.22 9.95 7.34
N LEU A 139 13.58 8.78 7.85
CA LEU A 139 13.55 7.55 7.08
C LEU A 139 12.10 7.12 6.89
N GLY A 140 11.67 6.95 5.64
CA GLY A 140 10.33 6.46 5.32
C GLY A 140 10.11 6.35 3.82
N PRO A 141 9.02 5.68 3.41
CA PRO A 141 8.61 5.58 2.01
C PRO A 141 8.43 6.96 1.37
N HIS A 142 8.59 7.05 0.06
CA HIS A 142 8.19 8.23 -0.71
C HIS A 142 6.71 8.52 -0.49
N LEU A 143 6.41 9.65 0.14
CA LEU A 143 5.04 10.04 0.49
C LEU A 143 4.44 10.95 -0.57
N TYR A 144 3.39 10.45 -1.23
CA TYR A 144 2.40 11.27 -1.92
C TYR A 144 1.17 11.38 -1.01
N THR A 145 0.47 12.50 -1.01
CA THR A 145 -0.65 12.65 -0.08
C THR A 145 -1.82 13.41 -0.67
N THR A 146 -3.01 12.89 -0.42
CA THR A 146 -4.26 13.63 -0.59
C THR A 146 -4.33 14.77 0.42
N GLY A 147 -5.19 15.76 0.19
CA GLY A 147 -5.58 16.69 1.24
C GLY A 147 -6.71 16.16 2.12
N PRO A 148 -7.19 16.98 3.08
CA PRO A 148 -8.32 16.64 3.93
C PRO A 148 -9.56 16.21 3.11
N SER A 149 -10.38 15.36 3.73
CA SER A 149 -11.54 14.71 3.09
C SER A 149 -12.58 15.69 2.55
N PHE A 150 -13.01 15.48 1.31
CA PHE A 150 -14.24 16.05 0.73
C PHE A 150 -15.39 15.06 0.95
N ASN A 151 -16.32 15.41 1.84
CA ASN A 151 -17.48 14.58 2.18
C ASN A 151 -18.72 15.44 2.45
N GLY A 152 -19.86 14.79 2.73
CA GLY A 152 -21.13 15.48 2.96
C GLY A 152 -21.13 16.49 4.12
N MET A 153 -20.25 16.32 5.11
CA MET A 153 -20.10 17.22 6.24
C MET A 153 -19.09 18.35 5.97
N SER A 154 -17.94 18.02 5.36
CA SER A 154 -16.87 19.01 5.13
C SER A 154 -17.18 19.97 3.98
N VAL A 155 -17.96 19.53 2.99
CA VAL A 155 -18.36 20.36 1.84
C VAL A 155 -19.77 20.90 2.07
N THR A 156 -19.85 22.14 2.54
CA THR A 156 -21.13 22.76 2.92
C THR A 156 -21.94 23.26 1.71
N SER A 157 -21.28 23.80 0.68
CA SER A 157 -21.89 24.23 -0.60
C SER A 157 -21.00 23.90 -1.81
N PRO A 158 -21.52 23.96 -3.05
CA PRO A 158 -20.70 23.84 -4.27
C PRO A 158 -19.52 24.82 -4.32
N GLU A 159 -19.73 26.08 -3.93
CA GLU A 159 -18.70 27.13 -3.90
C GLU A 159 -17.63 26.82 -2.86
N ALA A 160 -18.04 26.35 -1.67
CA ALA A 160 -17.11 25.92 -0.63
C ALA A 160 -16.26 24.74 -1.10
N GLY A 161 -16.86 23.77 -1.80
CA GLY A 161 -16.13 22.66 -2.41
C GLY A 161 -15.09 23.14 -3.42
N ALA A 162 -15.47 24.04 -4.33
CA ALA A 162 -14.54 24.62 -5.29
C ALA A 162 -13.41 25.44 -4.62
N GLU A 163 -13.70 26.14 -3.53
CA GLU A 163 -12.68 26.86 -2.76
C GLU A 163 -11.72 25.93 -2.03
N MET A 164 -12.24 24.85 -1.43
CA MET A 164 -11.42 23.80 -0.81
C MET A 164 -10.43 23.20 -1.81
N VAL A 165 -10.85 22.96 -3.06
CA VAL A 165 -9.96 22.51 -4.14
C VAL A 165 -8.79 23.47 -4.34
N ARG A 166 -9.08 24.77 -4.52
CA ARG A 166 -8.05 25.80 -4.71
C ARG A 166 -7.08 25.87 -3.53
N LYS A 167 -7.61 25.81 -2.31
CA LYS A 167 -6.80 25.81 -1.08
C LYS A 167 -5.88 24.59 -0.99
N GLN A 168 -6.40 23.39 -1.28
CA GLN A 168 -5.59 22.18 -1.22
C GLN A 168 -4.54 22.13 -2.33
N LYS A 169 -4.86 22.58 -3.55
CA LYS A 169 -3.87 22.75 -4.63
C LYS A 169 -2.77 23.72 -4.23
N ALA A 170 -3.13 24.89 -3.70
CA ALA A 170 -2.18 25.90 -3.27
C ALA A 170 -1.29 25.43 -2.12
N ALA A 171 -1.82 24.61 -1.20
CA ALA A 171 -1.05 24.00 -0.12
C ALA A 171 -0.02 22.96 -0.62
N GLY A 172 -0.19 22.43 -1.85
CA GLY A 172 0.73 21.48 -2.46
C GLY A 172 0.38 20.01 -2.22
N TYR A 173 -0.89 19.69 -1.97
CA TYR A 173 -1.36 18.31 -1.98
C TYR A 173 -1.29 17.71 -3.39
N ASP A 174 -1.02 16.41 -3.48
CA ASP A 174 -0.87 15.71 -4.76
C ASP A 174 -2.23 15.34 -5.38
N TYR A 175 -3.23 15.06 -4.51
CA TYR A 175 -4.55 14.59 -4.88
C TYR A 175 -5.64 15.19 -3.98
N LEU A 176 -6.89 15.17 -4.45
CA LEU A 176 -8.08 15.41 -3.62
C LEU A 176 -8.71 14.06 -3.24
N LYS A 177 -9.03 13.84 -1.96
CA LYS A 177 -9.74 12.64 -1.50
C LYS A 177 -11.23 12.89 -1.36
N LEU A 178 -12.03 12.22 -2.16
CA LEU A 178 -13.48 12.20 -2.05
C LEU A 178 -13.94 11.02 -1.18
N HIS A 179 -14.91 11.28 -0.32
CA HIS A 179 -15.56 10.34 0.59
C HIS A 179 -17.08 10.44 0.44
N PRO A 180 -17.85 9.50 1.03
CA PRO A 180 -19.31 9.48 0.95
C PRO A 180 -20.02 10.76 1.43
N GLY A 181 -21.28 10.91 1.03
CA GLY A 181 -22.18 11.99 1.44
C GLY A 181 -22.18 13.25 0.56
N LEU A 182 -21.41 13.29 -0.54
CA LEU A 182 -21.48 14.40 -1.48
C LEU A 182 -22.78 14.35 -2.31
N THR A 183 -23.41 15.52 -2.48
CA THR A 183 -24.50 15.69 -3.46
C THR A 183 -23.90 15.87 -4.85
N ARG A 184 -24.73 15.69 -5.88
CA ARG A 184 -24.36 15.90 -7.28
C ARG A 184 -23.80 17.31 -7.54
N GLU A 185 -24.47 18.34 -7.06
CA GLU A 185 -24.03 19.74 -7.25
C GLU A 185 -22.68 20.02 -6.59
N LYS A 186 -22.48 19.53 -5.36
CA LYS A 186 -21.21 19.66 -4.65
C LYS A 186 -20.09 18.93 -5.39
N PHE A 187 -20.36 17.71 -5.85
CA PHE A 187 -19.42 16.92 -6.64
C PHE A 187 -19.06 17.60 -7.96
N ASP A 188 -20.05 18.07 -8.73
CA ASP A 188 -19.83 18.69 -10.04
C ASP A 188 -18.96 19.96 -9.90
N ALA A 189 -19.18 20.76 -8.85
CA ALA A 189 -18.35 21.94 -8.56
C ALA A 189 -16.92 21.59 -8.14
N ILE A 190 -16.73 20.54 -7.34
CA ILE A 190 -15.39 20.03 -6.97
C ILE A 190 -14.67 19.55 -8.24
N ALA A 191 -15.31 18.74 -9.07
CA ALA A 191 -14.73 18.20 -10.29
C ALA A 191 -14.35 19.32 -11.27
N ALA A 192 -15.25 20.28 -11.51
CA ALA A 192 -14.97 21.42 -12.39
C ALA A 192 -13.80 22.27 -11.88
N ALA A 193 -13.74 22.54 -10.57
CA ALA A 193 -12.61 23.25 -9.97
C ALA A 193 -11.30 22.43 -10.07
N ALA A 194 -11.36 21.12 -9.83
CA ALA A 194 -10.19 20.25 -9.87
C ALA A 194 -9.55 20.21 -11.27
N HIS A 195 -10.39 20.14 -12.31
CA HIS A 195 -9.94 20.24 -13.71
C HIS A 195 -9.31 21.59 -14.02
N LYS A 196 -9.94 22.69 -13.56
CA LYS A 196 -9.40 24.05 -13.75
C LYS A 196 -8.03 24.24 -13.08
N GLU A 197 -7.86 23.68 -11.88
CA GLU A 197 -6.63 23.78 -11.08
C GLU A 197 -5.58 22.70 -11.45
N GLY A 198 -5.93 21.76 -12.33
CA GLY A 198 -5.06 20.64 -12.71
C GLY A 198 -4.63 19.81 -11.50
N ILE A 199 -5.57 19.43 -10.63
CA ILE A 199 -5.33 18.51 -9.52
C ILE A 199 -6.22 17.27 -9.64
N PRO A 200 -5.64 16.05 -9.65
CA PRO A 200 -6.42 14.83 -9.73
C PRO A 200 -7.24 14.60 -8.45
N PHE A 201 -8.42 14.00 -8.59
CA PHE A 201 -9.26 13.56 -7.48
C PHE A 201 -9.47 12.05 -7.51
N VAL A 202 -9.54 11.47 -6.32
CA VAL A 202 -9.50 10.03 -6.07
C VAL A 202 -10.40 9.68 -4.88
N GLY A 203 -10.66 8.39 -4.67
CA GLY A 203 -11.35 7.92 -3.46
C GLY A 203 -12.65 7.19 -3.74
N HIS A 204 -13.58 7.34 -2.81
CA HIS A 204 -14.91 6.76 -2.93
C HIS A 204 -15.71 7.48 -4.02
N VAL A 205 -16.68 6.77 -4.55
CA VAL A 205 -17.79 7.38 -5.27
C VAL A 205 -18.95 7.51 -4.27
N SER A 206 -19.38 8.74 -4.00
CA SER A 206 -20.58 8.95 -3.16
C SER A 206 -21.81 8.33 -3.82
N PHE A 207 -22.65 7.63 -3.04
CA PHE A 207 -23.90 7.02 -3.51
C PHE A 207 -24.75 7.97 -4.36
N GLY A 208 -24.99 9.20 -3.87
CA GLY A 208 -25.79 10.21 -4.57
C GLY A 208 -25.20 10.70 -5.91
N VAL A 209 -23.89 10.55 -6.10
CA VAL A 209 -23.16 10.90 -7.33
C VAL A 209 -23.25 9.74 -8.33
N GLY A 210 -22.92 8.53 -7.89
CA GLY A 210 -22.92 7.31 -8.70
C GLY A 210 -21.71 7.19 -9.65
N VAL A 211 -21.29 5.95 -9.91
CA VAL A 211 -20.03 5.65 -10.63
C VAL A 211 -20.00 6.17 -12.06
N TRP A 212 -21.13 6.17 -12.76
CA TRP A 212 -21.19 6.63 -14.15
C TRP A 212 -20.81 8.11 -14.27
N ARG A 213 -21.29 8.94 -13.33
CA ARG A 213 -20.91 10.35 -13.26
C ARG A 213 -19.47 10.54 -12.82
N ALA A 214 -18.98 9.72 -11.89
CA ALA A 214 -17.57 9.72 -11.51
C ALA A 214 -16.65 9.39 -12.70
N ILE A 215 -17.05 8.45 -13.55
CA ILE A 215 -16.35 8.10 -14.79
C ILE A 215 -16.36 9.29 -15.75
N ASP A 216 -17.53 9.88 -16.01
CA ASP A 216 -17.66 11.03 -16.91
C ASP A 216 -16.83 12.23 -16.45
N ALA A 217 -16.76 12.45 -15.13
CA ALA A 217 -15.98 13.49 -14.50
C ALA A 217 -14.47 13.23 -14.53
N GLY A 218 -14.01 12.00 -14.83
CA GLY A 218 -12.59 11.68 -14.97
C GLY A 218 -11.83 11.58 -13.64
N TYR A 219 -12.34 10.77 -12.71
CA TYR A 219 -11.56 10.35 -11.53
C TYR A 219 -10.17 9.86 -11.94
N SER A 220 -9.13 10.18 -11.16
CA SER A 220 -7.79 9.63 -11.40
C SER A 220 -7.68 8.18 -10.92
N SER A 221 -8.28 7.88 -9.76
CA SER A 221 -8.49 6.51 -9.29
C SER A 221 -9.79 6.37 -8.50
N ILE A 222 -10.52 5.29 -8.71
CA ILE A 222 -11.66 4.90 -7.86
C ILE A 222 -11.20 3.81 -6.90
N ASP A 223 -11.52 3.99 -5.63
CA ASP A 223 -11.07 3.11 -4.56
C ASP A 223 -12.23 2.24 -4.06
N HIS A 224 -11.91 1.12 -3.41
CA HIS A 224 -12.84 0.25 -2.67
C HIS A 224 -13.96 -0.45 -3.46
N LEU A 225 -14.13 -0.21 -4.76
CA LEU A 225 -15.13 -0.87 -5.64
C LEU A 225 -16.60 -0.68 -5.21
N ASP A 226 -16.88 0.14 -4.21
CA ASP A 226 -18.23 0.38 -3.68
C ASP A 226 -19.14 0.98 -4.76
N GLY A 227 -18.70 2.05 -5.40
CA GLY A 227 -19.44 2.66 -6.51
C GLY A 227 -19.64 1.71 -7.70
N PHE A 228 -18.77 0.70 -7.87
CA PHE A 228 -18.91 -0.26 -8.97
C PHE A 228 -20.11 -1.17 -8.69
N ILE A 229 -20.19 -1.72 -7.48
CA ILE A 229 -21.29 -2.60 -7.09
C ILE A 229 -22.61 -1.85 -7.18
N GLU A 230 -22.68 -0.65 -6.61
CA GLU A 230 -23.87 0.20 -6.68
C GLU A 230 -24.26 0.53 -8.11
N GLY A 231 -23.29 0.91 -8.96
CA GLY A 231 -23.53 1.26 -10.36
C GLY A 231 -24.00 0.11 -11.24
N LEU A 232 -23.81 -1.13 -10.80
CA LEU A 232 -24.27 -2.34 -11.48
C LEU A 232 -25.68 -2.77 -11.04
N ILE A 233 -26.28 -2.15 -10.01
CA ILE A 233 -27.65 -2.46 -9.58
C ILE A 233 -28.64 -1.70 -10.49
N PRO A 234 -29.53 -2.37 -11.25
CA PRO A 234 -30.45 -1.70 -12.17
C PRO A 234 -31.38 -0.69 -11.48
N GLU A 235 -31.81 -1.02 -10.27
CA GLU A 235 -32.75 -0.23 -9.46
C GLU A 235 -32.05 0.76 -8.52
N ILE A 236 -30.73 1.00 -8.67
CA ILE A 236 -29.97 1.84 -7.72
C ILE A 236 -30.60 3.23 -7.49
N LYS A 237 -31.29 3.78 -8.50
CA LYS A 237 -31.94 5.09 -8.44
C LYS A 237 -33.15 5.15 -7.49
N THR A 238 -33.73 4.02 -7.12
CA THR A 238 -34.87 3.93 -6.19
C THR A 238 -34.42 3.51 -4.79
N MET A 239 -33.13 3.20 -4.61
CA MET A 239 -32.54 2.82 -3.33
C MET A 239 -31.90 4.01 -2.60
N ASN A 240 -31.58 3.80 -1.31
CA ASN A 240 -30.71 4.66 -0.53
C ASN A 240 -29.43 3.91 -0.09
N GLU A 241 -28.45 4.66 0.41
CA GLU A 241 -27.14 4.14 0.82
C GLU A 241 -27.25 3.10 1.96
N GLN A 242 -28.22 3.24 2.86
CA GLN A 242 -28.42 2.27 3.94
C GLN A 242 -28.83 0.89 3.40
N GLN A 243 -29.58 0.84 2.29
CA GLN A 243 -30.02 -0.40 1.66
C GLN A 243 -28.92 -1.12 0.86
N THR A 244 -27.88 -0.40 0.40
CA THR A 244 -26.69 -1.02 -0.21
C THR A 244 -25.66 -1.39 0.84
N GLY A 245 -25.68 -0.73 2.00
CA GLY A 245 -24.80 -0.99 3.12
C GLY A 245 -23.37 -0.48 2.88
N LEU A 246 -22.54 -0.62 3.91
CA LEU A 246 -21.14 -0.19 3.86
C LEU A 246 -20.41 -0.86 2.68
N PHE A 247 -19.74 -0.07 1.83
CA PHE A 247 -19.10 -0.51 0.57
C PHE A 247 -20.01 -1.26 -0.43
N GLY A 248 -21.33 -1.06 -0.35
CA GLY A 248 -22.29 -1.77 -1.20
C GLY A 248 -22.46 -3.25 -0.86
N MET A 249 -22.06 -3.69 0.33
CA MET A 249 -21.99 -5.12 0.68
C MET A 249 -23.34 -5.86 0.61
N PHE A 250 -24.46 -5.18 0.83
CA PHE A 250 -25.81 -5.76 0.75
C PHE A 250 -26.42 -5.63 -0.65
N GLY A 251 -25.69 -5.03 -1.59
CA GLY A 251 -26.09 -4.87 -2.99
C GLY A 251 -25.62 -6.00 -3.91
N ALA A 252 -24.74 -6.89 -3.45
CA ALA A 252 -24.06 -7.86 -4.32
C ALA A 252 -25.01 -8.82 -5.06
N ASP A 253 -26.09 -9.25 -4.41
CA ASP A 253 -27.08 -10.17 -5.03
C ASP A 253 -28.06 -9.43 -5.96
N LYS A 254 -27.99 -8.10 -6.04
CA LYS A 254 -28.92 -7.23 -6.81
C LYS A 254 -28.30 -6.68 -8.10
N ILE A 255 -27.06 -7.04 -8.40
CA ILE A 255 -26.36 -6.48 -9.57
C ILE A 255 -26.81 -7.14 -10.88
N ASP A 256 -26.72 -6.39 -11.97
CA ASP A 256 -26.77 -6.90 -13.33
C ASP A 256 -25.34 -7.03 -13.88
N THR A 257 -24.86 -8.27 -13.95
CA THR A 257 -23.52 -8.56 -14.45
C THR A 257 -23.32 -8.23 -15.94
N THR A 258 -24.40 -8.06 -16.71
CA THR A 258 -24.30 -7.66 -18.12
C THR A 258 -23.81 -6.22 -18.29
N LEU A 259 -23.82 -5.42 -17.22
CA LEU A 259 -23.29 -4.05 -17.19
C LEU A 259 -21.76 -3.99 -16.96
N ILE A 260 -21.11 -5.09 -16.57
CA ILE A 260 -19.67 -5.13 -16.30
C ILE A 260 -18.83 -4.69 -17.52
N PRO A 261 -19.08 -5.17 -18.77
CA PRO A 261 -18.32 -4.71 -19.93
C PRO A 261 -18.41 -3.20 -20.15
N LYS A 262 -19.59 -2.60 -19.91
CA LYS A 262 -19.78 -1.15 -19.99
C LYS A 262 -18.96 -0.41 -18.93
N LEU A 263 -18.96 -0.91 -17.70
CA LEU A 263 -18.14 -0.35 -16.62
C LEU A 263 -16.65 -0.40 -16.97
N MET A 264 -16.14 -1.54 -17.42
CA MET A 264 -14.73 -1.69 -17.79
C MET A 264 -14.34 -0.79 -18.98
N ALA A 265 -15.21 -0.68 -19.99
CA ALA A 265 -14.99 0.21 -21.12
C ALA A 265 -14.90 1.67 -20.67
N GLY A 266 -15.82 2.14 -19.82
CA GLY A 266 -15.82 3.50 -19.29
C GLY A 266 -14.55 3.81 -18.48
N LEU A 267 -14.15 2.91 -17.59
CA LEU A 267 -12.91 3.06 -16.81
C LEU A 267 -11.68 3.13 -17.72
N LYS A 268 -11.60 2.26 -18.73
CA LYS A 268 -10.47 2.22 -19.67
C LYS A 268 -10.41 3.47 -20.55
N GLU A 269 -11.53 3.88 -21.14
CA GLU A 269 -11.61 5.04 -22.03
C GLU A 269 -11.20 6.32 -21.31
N LYS A 270 -11.61 6.46 -20.05
CA LYS A 270 -11.29 7.61 -19.19
C LYS A 270 -9.95 7.46 -18.46
N ASN A 271 -9.21 6.37 -18.69
CA ASN A 271 -7.93 6.06 -18.02
C ASN A 271 -8.01 6.13 -16.48
N ILE A 272 -9.11 5.62 -15.93
CA ILE A 272 -9.36 5.61 -14.49
C ILE A 272 -8.73 4.36 -13.88
N TRP A 273 -7.89 4.57 -12.88
CA TRP A 273 -7.21 3.49 -12.16
C TRP A 273 -8.09 2.98 -11.02
N VAL A 274 -7.84 1.75 -10.57
CA VAL A 274 -8.64 1.11 -9.52
C VAL A 274 -7.75 0.74 -8.35
N VAL A 275 -8.17 1.09 -7.13
CA VAL A 275 -7.53 0.64 -5.88
C VAL A 275 -8.50 -0.26 -5.13
N PRO A 276 -8.40 -1.59 -5.25
CA PRO A 276 -9.47 -2.49 -4.80
C PRO A 276 -9.65 -2.58 -3.30
N THR A 277 -8.57 -2.46 -2.52
CA THR A 277 -8.56 -2.70 -1.06
C THR A 277 -9.30 -3.99 -0.70
N GLN A 278 -9.03 -5.06 -1.44
CA GLN A 278 -9.72 -6.34 -1.29
C GLN A 278 -9.48 -6.97 0.08
N SER A 279 -8.35 -6.64 0.71
CA SER A 279 -8.02 -6.94 2.11
C SER A 279 -9.16 -6.61 3.07
N LEU A 280 -9.85 -5.47 2.91
CA LEU A 280 -10.99 -5.11 3.75
C LEU A 280 -12.13 -6.11 3.59
N ALA A 281 -12.44 -6.51 2.36
CA ALA A 281 -13.52 -7.47 2.12
C ALA A 281 -13.22 -8.85 2.68
N GLU A 282 -11.96 -9.28 2.57
CA GLU A 282 -11.52 -10.60 3.02
C GLU A 282 -11.32 -10.67 4.53
N ARG A 283 -10.92 -9.57 5.17
CA ARG A 283 -10.55 -9.56 6.60
C ARG A 283 -11.65 -8.94 7.46
N TRP A 284 -12.19 -7.80 7.06
CA TRP A 284 -13.26 -7.16 7.84
C TRP A 284 -14.63 -7.76 7.53
N PHE A 285 -14.99 -7.98 6.25
CA PHE A 285 -16.36 -8.37 5.93
C PHE A 285 -16.58 -9.88 5.97
N ALA A 286 -15.71 -10.68 5.35
CA ALA A 286 -15.87 -12.12 5.23
C ALA A 286 -16.12 -12.84 6.57
N ALA A 287 -17.11 -13.73 6.62
CA ALA A 287 -17.54 -14.37 7.87
C ALA A 287 -16.51 -15.34 8.46
N ASP A 288 -15.67 -15.93 7.61
CA ASP A 288 -14.62 -16.89 7.96
C ASP A 288 -13.39 -16.23 8.60
N PHE A 289 -13.17 -14.94 8.36
CA PHE A 289 -12.14 -14.17 9.06
C PHE A 289 -12.68 -13.65 10.40
N THR A 290 -12.58 -14.48 11.44
CA THR A 290 -13.07 -14.16 12.78
C THR A 290 -12.04 -13.33 13.58
N PRO A 291 -12.46 -12.65 14.65
CA PRO A 291 -11.53 -12.02 15.60
C PRO A 291 -10.43 -12.96 16.11
N GLU A 292 -10.74 -14.24 16.32
CA GLU A 292 -9.77 -15.24 16.79
C GLU A 292 -8.71 -15.55 15.73
N VAL A 293 -9.11 -15.61 14.45
CA VAL A 293 -8.17 -15.74 13.32
C VAL A 293 -7.23 -14.54 13.29
N PHE A 294 -7.75 -13.33 13.48
CA PHE A 294 -6.93 -12.13 13.53
C PHE A 294 -6.00 -12.09 14.76
N LEU A 295 -6.48 -12.46 15.94
CA LEU A 295 -5.70 -12.48 17.17
C LEU A 295 -4.57 -13.52 17.16
N ALA A 296 -4.63 -14.51 16.26
CA ALA A 296 -3.54 -15.45 16.01
C ALA A 296 -2.48 -14.92 15.02
N ASP A 297 -2.75 -13.81 14.33
CA ASP A 297 -1.84 -13.18 13.38
C ASP A 297 -0.69 -12.48 14.14
N PRO A 298 0.59 -12.83 13.92
CA PRO A 298 1.70 -12.16 14.60
C PRO A 298 1.80 -10.66 14.28
N ASP A 299 1.18 -10.22 13.18
CA ASP A 299 1.23 -8.82 12.76
C ASP A 299 0.49 -7.90 13.75
N ILE A 300 -0.42 -8.43 14.59
CA ILE A 300 -1.14 -7.63 15.59
C ILE A 300 -0.21 -6.95 16.60
N LEU A 301 1.01 -7.48 16.78
CA LEU A 301 1.99 -6.98 17.74
C LEU A 301 2.37 -5.52 17.50
N TYR A 302 2.12 -4.98 16.30
CA TYR A 302 2.45 -3.61 15.93
C TYR A 302 1.27 -2.64 16.08
N MET A 303 0.11 -3.11 16.55
CA MET A 303 -1.07 -2.29 16.78
C MET A 303 -1.31 -2.12 18.28
N LYS A 304 -1.78 -0.92 18.67
CA LYS A 304 -2.14 -0.65 20.07
C LYS A 304 -3.29 -1.57 20.51
N PRO A 305 -3.31 -2.08 21.75
CA PRO A 305 -4.41 -2.90 22.27
C PRO A 305 -5.79 -2.26 22.08
N GLU A 306 -5.89 -0.94 22.26
CA GLU A 306 -7.13 -0.20 22.08
C GLU A 306 -7.61 -0.26 20.62
N THR A 307 -6.70 -0.13 19.66
CA THR A 307 -7.00 -0.25 18.22
C THR A 307 -7.45 -1.66 17.86
N VAL A 308 -6.77 -2.68 18.39
CA VAL A 308 -7.16 -4.10 18.18
C VAL A 308 -8.56 -4.34 18.73
N ASN A 309 -8.85 -3.88 19.95
CA ASN A 309 -10.18 -4.01 20.57
C ASN A 309 -11.26 -3.28 19.76
N GLN A 310 -10.97 -2.08 19.26
CA GLN A 310 -11.89 -1.34 18.38
C GLN A 310 -12.18 -2.09 17.08
N TRP A 311 -11.19 -2.74 16.47
CA TRP A 311 -11.38 -3.55 15.26
C TRP A 311 -12.24 -4.78 15.52
N ILE A 312 -12.00 -5.48 16.64
CA ILE A 312 -12.82 -6.63 17.07
C ILE A 312 -14.27 -6.20 17.28
N GLU A 313 -14.49 -5.08 17.97
CA GLU A 313 -15.84 -4.58 18.23
C GLU A 313 -16.53 -4.12 16.95
N SER A 314 -15.79 -3.50 16.02
CA SER A 314 -16.30 -3.15 14.68
C SER A 314 -16.79 -4.39 13.92
N LYS A 315 -16.00 -5.48 13.90
CA LYS A 315 -16.41 -6.76 13.30
C LYS A 315 -17.65 -7.35 13.99
N LYS A 316 -17.67 -7.38 15.32
CA LYS A 316 -18.82 -7.89 16.09
C LYS A 316 -20.09 -7.10 15.79
N ASN A 317 -20.01 -5.78 15.71
CA ASN A 317 -21.16 -4.92 15.41
C ASN A 317 -21.65 -5.09 13.98
N LEU A 318 -20.74 -5.25 13.02
CA LEU A 318 -21.11 -5.62 11.65
C LEU A 318 -21.90 -6.94 11.63
N MET A 319 -21.42 -7.98 12.31
CA MET A 319 -22.07 -9.30 12.33
C MET A 319 -23.40 -9.31 13.09
N LYS A 320 -23.67 -8.34 13.95
CA LYS A 320 -24.95 -8.14 14.65
C LYS A 320 -25.99 -7.39 13.81
N ASN A 321 -25.58 -6.78 12.69
CA ASN A 321 -26.52 -6.07 11.82
C ASN A 321 -27.57 -7.07 11.28
N PRO A 322 -28.88 -6.80 11.40
CA PRO A 322 -29.92 -7.69 10.90
C PRO A 322 -29.82 -8.02 9.40
N GLU A 323 -29.25 -7.12 8.60
CA GLU A 323 -29.02 -7.31 7.16
C GLU A 323 -27.76 -8.14 6.86
N TYR A 324 -26.91 -8.39 7.87
CA TYR A 324 -25.70 -9.20 7.69
C TYR A 324 -26.07 -10.69 7.54
N ASN A 325 -25.80 -11.23 6.36
CA ASN A 325 -25.91 -12.66 6.08
C ASN A 325 -24.58 -13.20 5.54
N ALA A 326 -24.05 -14.26 6.14
CA ALA A 326 -22.74 -14.81 5.78
C ALA A 326 -22.65 -15.23 4.30
N ALA A 327 -23.71 -15.80 3.72
CA ALA A 327 -23.74 -16.21 2.32
C ALA A 327 -23.77 -15.01 1.37
N THR A 328 -24.57 -13.98 1.68
CA THR A 328 -24.56 -12.71 0.92
C THR A 328 -23.19 -12.03 0.96
N ILE A 329 -22.53 -12.04 2.11
CA ILE A 329 -21.17 -11.48 2.24
C ILE A 329 -20.14 -12.30 1.48
N GLU A 330 -20.25 -13.63 1.47
CA GLU A 330 -19.42 -14.49 0.64
C GLU A 330 -19.60 -14.17 -0.85
N ASN A 331 -20.85 -13.97 -1.30
CA ASN A 331 -21.16 -13.55 -2.67
C ASN A 331 -20.57 -12.17 -2.98
N PHE A 332 -20.65 -11.22 -2.05
CA PHE A 332 -20.02 -9.91 -2.17
C PHE A 332 -18.50 -10.02 -2.34
N VAL A 333 -17.82 -10.82 -1.52
CA VAL A 333 -16.36 -11.05 -1.64
C VAL A 333 -16.02 -11.67 -3.01
N LYS A 334 -16.77 -12.69 -3.45
CA LYS A 334 -16.61 -13.31 -4.78
C LYS A 334 -16.85 -12.33 -5.92
N LEU A 335 -17.87 -11.48 -5.81
CA LEU A 335 -18.17 -10.45 -6.79
C LEU A 335 -17.01 -9.45 -6.92
N ARG A 336 -16.48 -8.96 -5.80
CA ARG A 336 -15.32 -8.05 -5.83
C ARG A 336 -14.12 -8.68 -6.52
N ARG A 337 -13.80 -9.94 -6.21
CA ARG A 337 -12.74 -10.70 -6.91
C ARG A 337 -13.01 -10.77 -8.42
N LYS A 338 -14.25 -11.05 -8.83
CA LYS A 338 -14.66 -11.03 -10.24
C LYS A 338 -14.44 -9.65 -10.87
N LEU A 339 -14.79 -8.56 -10.20
CA LEU A 339 -14.58 -7.19 -10.71
C LEU A 339 -13.09 -6.85 -10.85
N ILE A 340 -12.25 -7.26 -9.91
CA ILE A 340 -10.78 -7.11 -9.98
C ILE A 340 -10.24 -7.86 -11.20
N TYR A 341 -10.64 -9.12 -11.37
CA TYR A 341 -10.25 -9.91 -12.55
C TYR A 341 -10.70 -9.26 -13.86
N GLN A 342 -11.93 -8.75 -13.90
CA GLN A 342 -12.46 -8.06 -15.07
C GLN A 342 -11.68 -6.77 -15.38
N CYS A 343 -11.19 -6.04 -14.37
CA CYS A 343 -10.30 -4.91 -14.60
C CYS A 343 -9.03 -5.37 -15.34
N GLN A 344 -8.36 -6.41 -14.82
CA GLN A 344 -7.15 -6.97 -15.44
C GLN A 344 -7.41 -7.44 -16.88
N GLN A 345 -8.45 -8.24 -17.10
CA GLN A 345 -8.75 -8.83 -18.42
C GLN A 345 -9.11 -7.78 -19.48
N ASN A 346 -9.68 -6.64 -19.07
CA ASN A 346 -10.08 -5.58 -19.99
C ASN A 346 -9.01 -4.46 -20.14
N GLY A 347 -7.89 -4.57 -19.42
CA GLY A 347 -6.81 -3.58 -19.45
C GLY A 347 -7.10 -2.31 -18.65
N VAL A 348 -8.04 -2.38 -17.70
CA VAL A 348 -8.21 -1.35 -16.66
C VAL A 348 -7.11 -1.53 -15.63
N LYS A 349 -6.36 -0.46 -15.35
CA LYS A 349 -5.17 -0.57 -14.51
C LYS A 349 -5.51 -0.54 -13.02
N ILE A 350 -4.87 -1.45 -12.28
CA ILE A 350 -5.00 -1.60 -10.84
C ILE A 350 -3.75 -1.06 -10.14
N LEU A 351 -3.95 -0.36 -9.03
CA LEU A 351 -2.90 0.03 -8.09
C LEU A 351 -3.03 -0.81 -6.82
N LEU A 352 -1.89 -1.24 -6.27
CA LEU A 352 -1.85 -1.96 -5.00
C LEU A 352 -2.24 -1.03 -3.87
N GLY A 353 -3.23 -1.43 -3.07
CA GLY A 353 -3.47 -0.78 -1.79
C GLY A 353 -4.44 -1.53 -0.89
N CYS A 354 -4.17 -1.51 0.40
CA CYS A 354 -4.86 -2.33 1.40
C CYS A 354 -5.63 -1.54 2.47
N ASP A 355 -5.58 -0.20 2.41
CA ASP A 355 -6.25 0.69 3.37
C ASP A 355 -5.63 0.69 4.79
N ALA A 356 -4.36 0.32 4.95
CA ALA A 356 -3.76 0.18 6.28
C ALA A 356 -3.27 1.52 6.89
N PRO A 357 -3.41 1.74 8.22
CA PRO A 357 -4.19 0.95 9.16
C PRO A 357 -5.70 1.16 9.01
N GLN A 358 -6.42 0.06 8.97
CA GLN A 358 -7.89 -0.04 9.03
C GLN A 358 -8.24 -1.40 9.66
N VAL A 359 -9.51 -1.67 9.97
CA VAL A 359 -9.95 -2.93 10.58
C VAL A 359 -9.21 -4.16 10.04
N PHE A 360 -8.39 -4.76 10.92
CA PHE A 360 -7.55 -5.94 10.68
C PHE A 360 -6.43 -5.81 9.64
N ASN A 361 -6.14 -4.60 9.19
CA ASN A 361 -5.05 -4.30 8.27
C ASN A 361 -3.92 -3.55 8.99
N VAL A 362 -2.82 -4.25 9.24
CA VAL A 362 -1.60 -3.69 9.84
C VAL A 362 -0.72 -3.06 8.74
N PRO A 363 -0.19 -1.84 8.93
CA PRO A 363 0.65 -1.14 7.95
C PRO A 363 1.85 -1.96 7.48
N GLY A 364 2.11 -1.96 6.17
CA GLY A 364 3.17 -2.75 5.53
C GLY A 364 2.79 -4.21 5.34
N PHE A 365 2.47 -4.91 6.43
CA PHE A 365 2.14 -6.33 6.41
C PHE A 365 0.92 -6.65 5.53
N SER A 366 -0.12 -5.82 5.62
CA SER A 366 -1.37 -6.05 4.88
C SER A 366 -1.29 -5.73 3.40
N THR A 367 -0.28 -4.98 2.96
CA THR A 367 0.01 -4.77 1.54
C THR A 367 0.38 -6.10 0.87
N HIS A 368 1.06 -7.01 1.57
CA HIS A 368 1.31 -8.38 1.09
C HIS A 368 0.07 -9.29 1.12
N ASN A 369 -0.89 -9.02 2.02
CA ASN A 369 -2.17 -9.71 2.01
C ASN A 369 -2.98 -9.31 0.77
N GLU A 370 -2.99 -8.01 0.42
CA GLU A 370 -3.62 -7.52 -0.81
C GLU A 370 -3.06 -8.21 -2.06
N LEU A 371 -1.74 -8.36 -2.18
CA LEU A 371 -1.12 -9.11 -3.29
C LEU A 371 -1.64 -10.55 -3.41
N GLN A 372 -1.82 -11.26 -2.28
CA GLN A 372 -2.40 -12.59 -2.27
C GLN A 372 -3.87 -12.58 -2.69
N TYR A 373 -4.64 -11.56 -2.29
CA TYR A 373 -6.04 -11.44 -2.69
C TYR A 373 -6.21 -11.05 -4.16
N LEU A 374 -5.27 -10.30 -4.74
CA LEU A 374 -5.21 -10.07 -6.18
C LEU A 374 -4.98 -11.39 -6.94
N VAL A 375 -4.05 -12.23 -6.48
CA VAL A 375 -3.85 -13.57 -7.06
C VAL A 375 -5.08 -14.46 -6.87
N LYS A 376 -5.70 -14.45 -5.67
CA LYS A 376 -6.97 -15.15 -5.39
C LYS A 376 -8.12 -14.65 -6.27
N SER A 377 -8.03 -13.45 -6.80
CA SER A 377 -8.98 -12.89 -7.77
C SER A 377 -8.76 -13.41 -9.19
N GLY A 378 -7.61 -14.03 -9.48
CA GLY A 378 -7.28 -14.63 -10.78
C GLY A 378 -6.12 -13.96 -11.52
N LEU A 379 -5.44 -12.99 -10.90
CA LEU A 379 -4.20 -12.42 -11.46
C LEU A 379 -3.04 -13.42 -11.30
N THR A 380 -2.12 -13.46 -12.25
CA THR A 380 -0.84 -14.14 -12.03
C THR A 380 -0.01 -13.41 -10.98
N PRO A 381 0.96 -14.07 -10.31
CA PRO A 381 1.85 -13.36 -9.39
C PRO A 381 2.61 -12.20 -10.04
N TYR A 382 3.00 -12.33 -11.31
CA TYR A 382 3.61 -11.23 -12.06
C TYR A 382 2.65 -10.05 -12.24
N GLU A 383 1.41 -10.31 -12.65
CA GLU A 383 0.37 -9.27 -12.78
C GLU A 383 0.09 -8.57 -11.46
N ALA A 384 0.01 -9.32 -10.35
CA ALA A 384 -0.16 -8.76 -9.02
C ALA A 384 1.02 -7.85 -8.63
N LEU A 385 2.27 -8.27 -8.85
CA LEU A 385 3.45 -7.43 -8.59
C LEU A 385 3.44 -6.13 -9.41
N ARG A 386 2.94 -6.16 -10.66
CA ARG A 386 2.86 -4.95 -11.49
C ARG A 386 2.04 -3.86 -10.81
N THR A 387 0.95 -4.21 -10.12
CA THR A 387 0.04 -3.27 -9.44
C THR A 387 0.73 -2.41 -8.37
N GLY A 388 1.76 -2.96 -7.71
CA GLY A 388 2.54 -2.27 -6.69
C GLY A 388 3.88 -1.70 -7.20
N THR A 389 4.18 -1.82 -8.49
CA THR A 389 5.50 -1.45 -9.06
C THR A 389 5.33 -0.58 -10.31
N VAL A 390 5.45 -1.16 -11.52
CA VAL A 390 5.40 -0.44 -12.80
C VAL A 390 4.06 0.25 -13.07
N HIS A 391 2.96 -0.24 -12.49
CA HIS A 391 1.67 0.46 -12.54
C HIS A 391 1.72 1.77 -11.77
N VAL A 392 2.28 1.76 -10.56
CA VAL A 392 2.43 2.95 -9.72
C VAL A 392 3.38 3.95 -10.38
N ALA A 393 4.50 3.45 -10.93
CA ALA A 393 5.43 4.26 -11.71
C ALA A 393 4.74 4.99 -12.88
N ALA A 394 3.89 4.29 -13.63
CA ALA A 394 3.12 4.89 -14.72
C ALA A 394 2.06 5.88 -14.20
N TYR A 395 1.35 5.56 -13.11
CA TYR A 395 0.35 6.44 -12.50
C TYR A 395 0.95 7.76 -12.01
N LEU A 396 2.14 7.70 -11.40
CA LEU A 396 2.86 8.85 -10.86
C LEU A 396 3.72 9.58 -11.91
N ASN A 397 3.71 9.15 -13.17
CA ASN A 397 4.59 9.64 -14.24
C ASN A 397 6.09 9.59 -13.87
N LYS A 398 6.52 8.46 -13.29
CA LYS A 398 7.90 8.16 -12.88
C LYS A 398 8.45 6.93 -13.62
N PRO A 399 8.77 7.03 -14.92
CA PRO A 399 9.11 5.86 -15.76
C PRO A 399 10.38 5.10 -15.32
N ASN A 400 11.21 5.69 -14.47
CA ASN A 400 12.43 5.07 -13.94
C ASN A 400 12.24 4.47 -12.53
N ALA A 401 11.01 4.36 -12.02
CA ALA A 401 10.68 3.75 -10.74
C ALA A 401 9.94 2.42 -10.94
N GLY A 402 9.89 1.58 -9.90
CA GLY A 402 9.16 0.31 -9.93
C GLY A 402 9.72 -0.74 -10.91
N ILE A 403 10.96 -0.56 -11.37
CA ILE A 403 11.64 -1.43 -12.34
C ILE A 403 13.10 -1.59 -11.93
N ILE A 404 13.68 -2.78 -12.11
CA ILE A 404 15.12 -3.02 -11.89
C ILE A 404 15.82 -3.06 -13.24
N GLN A 405 16.37 -1.91 -13.63
CA GLN A 405 17.19 -1.74 -14.83
C GLN A 405 18.27 -0.69 -14.59
N GLN A 406 19.31 -0.68 -15.42
CA GLN A 406 20.34 0.36 -15.35
C GLN A 406 19.73 1.77 -15.49
N GLY A 407 20.14 2.69 -14.63
CA GLY A 407 19.67 4.07 -14.58
C GLY A 407 18.38 4.29 -13.77
N ALA A 408 17.67 3.23 -13.40
CA ALA A 408 16.45 3.31 -12.59
C ALA A 408 16.74 3.72 -11.13
N VAL A 409 15.73 4.24 -10.45
CA VAL A 409 15.75 4.52 -9.00
C VAL A 409 15.93 3.19 -8.26
N ALA A 410 16.85 3.17 -7.30
CA ALA A 410 17.20 1.96 -6.56
C ALA A 410 16.34 1.75 -5.31
N ASP A 411 15.02 1.82 -5.45
CA ASP A 411 14.11 1.32 -4.42
C ASP A 411 13.83 -0.15 -4.71
N VAL A 412 14.49 -1.03 -3.96
CA VAL A 412 14.48 -2.49 -4.20
C VAL A 412 14.38 -3.27 -2.90
N VAL A 413 13.79 -4.47 -2.98
CA VAL A 413 13.60 -5.36 -1.83
C VAL A 413 14.26 -6.68 -2.13
N LEU A 414 15.13 -7.12 -1.24
CA LEU A 414 15.68 -8.45 -1.23
C LEU A 414 14.75 -9.36 -0.44
N ILE A 415 14.29 -10.45 -1.04
CA ILE A 415 13.38 -11.42 -0.42
C ILE A 415 13.90 -12.85 -0.55
N THR A 416 13.45 -13.72 0.34
CA THR A 416 13.63 -15.17 0.21
C THR A 416 12.43 -15.80 -0.50
N GLY A 417 12.69 -16.72 -1.43
CA GLY A 417 11.66 -17.43 -2.19
C GLY A 417 11.27 -16.72 -3.51
N ASN A 418 10.72 -17.49 -4.45
CA ASN A 418 10.38 -17.00 -5.79
C ASN A 418 8.96 -16.39 -5.80
N PRO A 419 8.81 -15.06 -5.93
CA PRO A 419 7.50 -14.41 -5.87
C PRO A 419 6.66 -14.67 -7.13
N LEU A 420 7.25 -15.11 -8.24
CA LEU A 420 6.52 -15.48 -9.45
C LEU A 420 5.90 -16.88 -9.37
N LYS A 421 6.39 -17.73 -8.45
CA LYS A 421 5.78 -19.04 -8.15
C LYS A 421 4.76 -18.94 -7.04
N ASP A 422 5.05 -18.13 -6.02
CA ASP A 422 4.19 -17.93 -4.86
C ASP A 422 4.32 -16.48 -4.40
N ILE A 423 3.26 -15.71 -4.57
CA ILE A 423 3.25 -14.28 -4.24
C ILE A 423 3.44 -14.01 -2.74
N SER A 424 3.14 -15.00 -1.88
CA SER A 424 3.32 -14.87 -0.43
C SER A 424 4.79 -14.71 -0.03
N GLN A 425 5.73 -15.13 -0.88
CA GLN A 425 7.17 -14.98 -0.67
C GLN A 425 7.61 -13.51 -0.55
N THR A 426 6.80 -12.56 -1.05
CA THR A 426 7.07 -11.13 -0.88
C THR A 426 7.16 -10.68 0.58
N LYS A 427 6.54 -11.42 1.52
CA LYS A 427 6.62 -11.16 2.97
C LYS A 427 8.00 -11.47 3.58
N ASN A 428 8.79 -12.31 2.92
CA ASN A 428 10.06 -12.82 3.46
C ASN A 428 11.21 -11.84 3.19
N VAL A 429 11.10 -10.62 3.72
CA VAL A 429 12.06 -9.53 3.50
C VAL A 429 13.40 -9.81 4.19
N GLU A 430 14.47 -9.72 3.42
CA GLU A 430 15.86 -9.89 3.85
C GLU A 430 16.65 -8.58 3.85
N GLY A 431 16.08 -7.53 3.25
CA GLY A 431 16.61 -6.18 3.30
C GLY A 431 15.97 -5.29 2.25
N VAL A 432 16.08 -3.98 2.46
CA VAL A 432 15.42 -2.97 1.63
C VAL A 432 16.43 -1.90 1.29
N VAL A 433 16.52 -1.52 0.02
CA VAL A 433 17.12 -0.24 -0.36
C VAL A 433 15.98 0.75 -0.53
N LEU A 434 16.01 1.82 0.26
CA LEU A 434 15.00 2.88 0.25
C LEU A 434 15.69 4.24 0.17
N ALA A 435 15.39 5.02 -0.87
CA ALA A 435 16.04 6.31 -1.10
C ALA A 435 17.58 6.23 -1.05
N GLY A 436 18.13 5.13 -1.58
CA GLY A 436 19.57 4.85 -1.61
C GLY A 436 20.18 4.33 -0.31
N LYS A 437 19.38 4.09 0.74
CA LYS A 437 19.84 3.58 2.04
C LYS A 437 19.54 2.08 2.16
N TRP A 438 20.55 1.27 2.48
CA TRP A 438 20.37 -0.16 2.80
C TRP A 438 19.90 -0.35 4.24
N LEU A 439 18.73 -0.97 4.38
CA LEU A 439 18.17 -1.47 5.62
C LEU A 439 18.37 -2.98 5.63
N SER A 440 19.34 -3.47 6.41
CA SER A 440 19.59 -4.91 6.53
C SER A 440 18.46 -5.62 7.28
N LYS A 441 18.39 -6.95 7.17
CA LYS A 441 17.45 -7.76 7.97
C LYS A 441 17.60 -7.50 9.47
N GLU A 442 18.81 -7.34 9.95
CA GLU A 442 19.12 -7.07 11.36
C GLU A 442 18.60 -5.70 11.78
N TYR A 443 18.81 -4.67 10.94
CA TYR A 443 18.25 -3.34 11.18
C TYR A 443 16.72 -3.38 11.21
N ILE A 444 16.10 -4.01 10.21
CA ILE A 444 14.63 -4.13 10.10
C ILE A 444 14.07 -4.85 11.33
N SER A 445 14.68 -5.96 11.72
CA SER A 445 14.26 -6.75 12.88
C SER A 445 14.38 -5.95 14.18
N ALA A 446 15.47 -5.21 14.37
CA ALA A 446 15.65 -4.33 15.53
C ALA A 446 14.66 -3.15 15.54
N ALA A 447 14.33 -2.58 14.38
CA ALA A 447 13.35 -1.51 14.25
C ALA A 447 11.94 -2.01 14.58
N LEU A 448 11.52 -3.14 14.00
CA LEU A 448 10.23 -3.78 14.31
C LEU A 448 10.12 -4.12 15.80
N LYS A 449 11.19 -4.65 16.41
CA LYS A 449 11.20 -4.97 17.84
C LYS A 449 10.88 -3.77 18.75
N LYS A 450 11.30 -2.56 18.36
CA LYS A 450 11.01 -1.31 19.09
C LYS A 450 9.57 -0.84 18.91
N LEU A 451 8.89 -1.29 17.85
CA LEU A 451 7.52 -0.90 17.51
C LEU A 451 6.46 -1.84 18.07
N GLU A 452 6.86 -2.99 18.63
CA GLU A 452 5.94 -3.90 19.31
C GLU A 452 5.17 -3.15 20.42
N LYS A 453 3.84 -3.23 20.40
CA LYS A 453 2.92 -2.58 21.33
C LYS A 453 2.35 -3.54 22.37
N THR A 454 2.55 -4.84 22.20
CA THR A 454 1.99 -5.88 23.08
C THR A 454 3.02 -6.92 23.46
N LYS A 455 3.25 -7.03 24.77
CA LYS A 455 3.15 -8.30 25.50
C LYS A 455 2.13 -8.12 26.61
#